data_AF-A0A955SKQ8-F1
#
_entry.id   AF-A0A955SKQ8-F1
#
_cell.length_a   1.000
_cell.length_b   1.000
_cell.length_c   1.000
_cell.angle_alpha   90.00
_cell.angle_beta   90.00
_cell.angle_gamma   90.00
#
_symmetry.space_group_name_H-M   'P 1'
#
loop_
_entity.id
_entity.type
_entity.pdbx_description
1 polymer ?
#
loop_
_entity_poly.entity_id
_entity_poly.type
_entity_poly.pdbx_seq_one_letter_code
_entity_poly.pdbx_strand_id
1 'polypeptide(L)'
;MGRETADRDLEDIQTALSLLQESPDLLRHKAAISTQFKFYRVREHFLVCTKLKDSLFVLTIKHGEMDLPTRLGELEPTLVQEADLLHKRLVTAEKKRHKSHFKK
;
A
#
# COMPACT_ATOMS: atom_id res chain seq x y z
N MET A 1 -0.03 28.73 -2.85
CA MET A 1 0.19 28.26 -1.46
C MET A 1 -0.46 26.91 -1.16
N GLY A 2 -1.78 26.69 -1.28
CA GLY A 2 -2.35 25.35 -1.01
C GLY A 2 -2.13 24.29 -2.10
N ARG A 3 -2.07 24.71 -3.37
CA ARG A 3 -1.94 23.80 -4.52
C ARG A 3 -0.52 23.21 -4.65
N GLU A 4 0.49 24.05 -4.47
CA GLU A 4 1.91 23.67 -4.56
C GLU A 4 2.30 22.64 -3.49
N THR A 5 1.74 22.74 -2.29
CA THR A 5 1.97 21.74 -1.24
C THR A 5 1.32 20.40 -1.59
N ALA A 6 0.08 20.42 -2.10
CA ALA A 6 -0.61 19.20 -2.51
C ALA A 6 0.08 18.50 -3.70
N ASP A 7 0.54 19.25 -4.70
CA ASP A 7 1.31 18.70 -5.82
C ASP A 7 2.62 18.06 -5.33
N ARG A 8 3.32 18.70 -4.39
CA ARG A 8 4.56 18.17 -3.82
C ARG A 8 4.33 16.90 -2.99
N ASP A 9 3.24 16.85 -2.23
CA ASP A 9 2.87 15.64 -1.47
C ASP A 9 2.59 14.46 -2.42
N LEU A 10 1.94 14.71 -3.57
CA LEU A 10 1.68 13.68 -4.58
C LEU A 10 2.96 13.22 -5.27
N GLU A 11 3.91 14.12 -5.55
CA GLU A 11 5.22 13.76 -6.09
C GLU A 11 6.03 12.91 -5.10
N ASP A 12 6.04 13.28 -3.82
CA ASP A 12 6.73 12.53 -2.78
C ASP A 12 6.13 11.13 -2.59
N ILE A 13 4.80 11.00 -2.65
CA ILE A 13 4.11 9.71 -2.61
C ILE A 13 4.45 8.88 -3.86
N GLN A 14 4.40 9.46 -5.06
CA GLN A 14 4.76 8.73 -6.29
C GLN A 14 6.21 8.23 -6.24
N THR A 15 7.14 9.09 -5.82
CA THR A 15 8.55 8.72 -5.66
C THR A 15 8.69 7.56 -4.68
N ALA A 16 7.99 7.61 -3.55
CA ALA A 16 7.98 6.53 -2.58
C ALA A 16 7.41 5.22 -3.15
N LEU A 17 6.34 5.28 -3.94
CA LEU A 17 5.76 4.09 -4.58
C LEU A 17 6.74 3.46 -5.58
N SER A 18 7.42 4.28 -6.39
CA SER A 18 8.47 3.81 -7.31
C SER A 18 9.61 3.13 -6.56
N LEU A 19 10.11 3.74 -5.48
CA LEU A 19 11.16 3.15 -4.64
C LEU A 19 10.72 1.82 -4.00
N LEU A 20 9.47 1.73 -3.54
CA LEU A 20 8.93 0.50 -2.96
C LEU A 20 8.74 -0.61 -3.99
N GLN A 21 8.51 -0.26 -5.26
CA GLN A 21 8.45 -1.22 -6.35
C GLN A 21 9.84 -1.79 -6.67
N GLU A 22 10.88 -0.97 -6.61
CA GLU A 22 12.27 -1.40 -6.83
C GLU A 22 12.89 -2.09 -5.62
N SER A 23 12.50 -1.69 -4.40
CA SER A 23 13.10 -2.15 -3.15
C SER A 23 12.04 -2.34 -2.06
N PRO A 24 11.26 -3.44 -2.11
CA PRO A 24 10.20 -3.73 -1.14
C PRO A 24 10.74 -3.99 0.28
N ASP A 25 12.03 -4.29 0.45
CA ASP A 25 12.67 -4.51 1.74
C ASP A 25 12.82 -3.23 2.59
N LEU A 26 12.59 -2.06 1.99
CA LEU A 26 12.51 -0.78 2.70
C LEU A 26 11.31 -0.70 3.66
N LEU A 27 10.31 -1.58 3.47
CA LEU A 27 9.14 -1.67 4.33
C LEU A 27 9.50 -2.16 5.72
N ARG A 28 9.16 -1.37 6.73
CA ARG A 28 9.39 -1.73 8.12
C ARG A 28 8.20 -2.49 8.68
N HIS A 29 8.47 -3.67 9.22
CA HIS A 29 7.50 -4.38 10.04
C HIS A 29 7.58 -3.84 11.47
N LYS A 30 6.43 -3.51 12.04
CA LYS A 30 6.31 -3.13 13.45
C LYS A 30 5.26 -4.01 14.09
N ALA A 31 5.70 -5.15 14.61
CA ALA A 31 4.83 -6.14 15.26
C ALA A 31 3.99 -5.55 16.41
N ALA A 32 4.49 -4.51 17.10
CA ALA A 32 3.77 -3.80 18.14
C ALA A 32 2.56 -2.98 17.62
N ILE A 33 2.47 -2.74 16.31
CA ILE A 33 1.41 -1.96 15.67
C ILE A 33 0.48 -2.88 14.87
N SER A 34 1.04 -3.79 14.07
CA SER A 34 0.27 -4.84 13.40
C SER A 34 1.21 -5.97 12.97
N THR A 35 0.70 -7.20 13.02
CA THR A 35 1.42 -8.37 12.50
C THR A 35 1.28 -8.49 10.97
N GLN A 36 0.25 -7.90 10.38
CA GLN A 36 -0.13 -8.10 8.98
C GLN A 36 0.32 -6.96 8.05
N PHE A 37 0.54 -5.77 8.62
CA PHE A 37 0.94 -4.60 7.87
C PHE A 37 2.43 -4.28 8.00
N LYS A 38 2.95 -3.66 6.95
CA LYS A 38 4.27 -3.04 6.92
C LYS A 38 4.10 -1.56 6.60
N PHE A 39 5.07 -0.76 7.04
CA PHE A 39 4.96 0.68 7.00
C PHE A 39 6.15 1.29 6.27
N TYR A 40 5.87 2.35 5.52
CA TYR A 40 6.90 3.22 4.95
C TYR A 40 6.55 4.67 5.24
N ARG A 41 7.52 5.46 5.72
CA ARG A 41 7.30 6.88 6.05
C ARG A 41 7.71 7.75 4.87
N VAL A 42 6.80 8.63 4.46
CA VAL A 42 7.00 9.64 3.43
C VAL A 42 6.72 10.99 4.06
N ARG A 43 7.75 11.70 4.50
CA ARG A 43 7.64 12.97 5.23
C ARG A 43 6.75 12.84 6.48
N GLU A 44 5.59 13.47 6.46
CA GLU A 44 4.60 13.45 7.53
C GLU A 44 3.54 12.38 7.30
N HIS A 45 3.64 11.56 6.26
CA HIS A 45 2.70 10.48 5.95
C HIS A 45 3.31 9.10 6.19
N PHE A 46 2.47 8.13 6.51
CA PHE A 46 2.77 6.71 6.56
C PHE A 46 1.96 5.99 5.49
N LEU A 47 2.66 5.28 4.62
CA LEU A 47 2.08 4.27 3.74
C LEU A 47 1.90 2.99 4.57
N VAL A 48 0.65 2.52 4.64
CA VAL A 48 0.30 1.23 5.21
C VAL A 48 0.20 0.23 4.08
N CYS A 49 1.09 -0.74 4.08
CA CYS A 49 1.23 -1.72 3.03
C CYS A 49 1.03 -3.13 3.58
N THR A 50 0.62 -4.06 2.73
CA THR A 50 0.69 -5.49 3.01
C THR A 50 1.34 -6.23 1.86
N LYS A 51 2.14 -7.25 2.18
CA LYS A 51 2.73 -8.13 1.18
C LYS A 51 1.92 -9.42 1.16
N LEU A 52 1.34 -9.75 0.02
CA LEU A 52 0.61 -10.99 -0.17
C LEU A 52 1.22 -11.74 -1.35
N LYS A 53 1.82 -12.90 -1.05
CA LYS A 53 2.68 -13.65 -2.00
C LYS A 53 3.81 -12.75 -2.52
N ASP A 54 3.91 -12.61 -3.83
CA ASP A 54 4.91 -11.78 -4.53
C ASP A 54 4.42 -10.36 -4.86
N SER A 55 3.23 -9.97 -4.38
CA SER A 55 2.65 -8.65 -4.64
C SER A 55 2.64 -7.77 -3.38
N LEU A 56 3.04 -6.51 -3.56
CA LEU A 56 2.92 -5.47 -2.56
C LEU A 56 1.65 -4.66 -2.81
N PHE A 57 0.82 -4.51 -1.80
CA PHE A 57 -0.38 -3.69 -1.84
C PHE A 57 -0.23 -2.52 -0.88
N VAL A 58 -0.50 -1.30 -1.38
CA VAL A 58 -0.63 -0.10 -0.54
C VAL A 58 -2.10 0.09 -0.26
N LEU A 59 -2.49 0.00 1.02
CA LEU A 59 -3.89 0.00 1.42
C LEU A 59 -4.36 1.40 1.82
N THR A 60 -3.53 2.15 2.54
CA THR A 60 -3.89 3.50 2.95
C THR A 60 -2.66 4.38 3.18
N ILE A 61 -2.86 5.70 3.08
CA ILE A 61 -1.90 6.74 3.40
C ILE A 61 -2.47 7.52 4.59
N LYS A 62 -1.71 7.62 5.68
CA LYS A 62 -2.15 8.29 6.92
C LYS A 62 -1.15 9.35 7.34
N HIS A 63 -1.63 10.51 7.78
CA HIS A 63 -0.76 11.51 8.40
C HIS A 63 -0.18 10.97 9.72
N GLY A 64 1.07 11.28 10.00
CA GLY A 64 1.88 10.73 11.08
C GLY A 64 1.64 11.39 12.44
N GLU A 65 0.95 12.52 12.43
CA GLU A 65 0.40 13.14 13.65
C GLU A 65 -0.89 12.45 14.13
N MET A 66 -1.47 11.54 13.33
CA MET A 66 -2.60 10.73 13.77
C MET A 66 -2.13 9.55 14.61
N ASP A 67 -2.94 9.15 15.60
CA ASP A 67 -2.75 7.94 16.39
C ASP A 67 -2.91 6.68 15.50
N LEU A 68 -1.82 6.37 14.80
CA LEU A 68 -1.74 5.30 13.81
C LEU A 68 -2.07 3.93 14.42
N PRO A 69 -1.55 3.53 15.60
CA PRO A 69 -1.87 2.23 16.20
C PRO A 69 -3.36 2.07 16.51
N THR A 70 -3.96 3.08 17.14
CA THR A 70 -5.38 3.02 17.53
C THR A 70 -6.28 2.94 16.31
N ARG A 71 -6.05 3.81 15.31
CA ARG A 71 -6.80 3.82 14.05
C ARG A 71 -6.61 2.54 13.24
N LEU A 72 -5.40 1.99 13.25
CA LEU A 72 -5.11 0.77 12.50
C LEU A 72 -5.78 -0.43 13.14
N GLY A 73 -5.86 -0.53 14.47
CA GLY A 73 -6.61 -1.59 15.14
C GLY A 73 -8.08 -1.61 14.74
N GLU A 74 -8.71 -0.44 14.59
CA GLU A 74 -10.10 -0.32 14.13
C GLU A 74 -10.27 -0.66 12.63
N LEU A 75 -9.31 -0.25 11.80
CA LEU A 75 -9.38 -0.38 10.33
C LEU A 75 -8.84 -1.72 9.81
N GLU A 76 -8.00 -2.41 10.59
CA GLU A 76 -7.36 -3.68 10.23
C GLU A 76 -8.34 -4.70 9.62
N PRO A 77 -9.50 -5.02 10.24
CA PRO A 77 -10.42 -6.01 9.65
C PRO A 77 -10.95 -5.61 8.27
N THR A 78 -11.15 -4.32 8.01
CA THR A 78 -11.59 -3.81 6.70
C THR A 78 -10.44 -3.80 5.70
N LEU A 79 -9.26 -3.34 6.12
CA LEU A 79 -8.05 -3.29 5.28
C LEU A 79 -7.62 -4.68 4.81
N VAL A 80 -7.78 -5.71 5.65
CA VAL A 80 -7.52 -7.11 5.28
C VAL A 80 -8.49 -7.59 4.21
N GLN A 81 -9.79 -7.25 4.34
CA GLN A 81 -10.78 -7.59 3.32
C GLN A 81 -10.50 -6.88 1.98
N GLU A 82 -10.08 -5.61 2.04
CA GLU A 82 -9.68 -4.86 0.86
C GLU A 82 -8.45 -5.48 0.18
N ALA A 83 -7.44 -5.87 0.96
CA ALA A 83 -6.25 -6.55 0.45
C ALA A 83 -6.58 -7.86 -0.28
N ASP A 84 -7.46 -8.69 0.31
CA ASP A 84 -7.91 -9.94 -0.31
C ASP A 84 -8.69 -9.69 -1.60
N LEU A 85 -9.58 -8.69 -1.60
CA LEU A 85 -10.36 -8.30 -2.78
C LEU A 85 -9.46 -7.78 -3.91
N LEU A 86 -8.46 -6.96 -3.58
CA LEU A 86 -7.45 -6.47 -4.53
C LEU A 86 -6.64 -7.64 -5.10
N HIS A 87 -6.22 -8.59 -4.28
CA HIS A 87 -5.51 -9.77 -4.75
C HIS A 87 -6.36 -10.62 -5.70
N LYS A 88 -7.63 -10.88 -5.36
CA LYS A 88 -8.56 -11.62 -6.22
C LYS A 88 -8.75 -10.93 -7.57
N ARG A 89 -8.83 -9.59 -7.58
CA ARG A 89 -8.91 -8.80 -8.82
C ARG A 89 -7.64 -8.90 -9.64
N LEU A 90 -6.47 -8.80 -9.01
CA LEU A 90 -5.18 -8.93 -9.68
C LEU A 90 -5.07 -10.30 -10.37
N VAL A 91 -5.30 -11.39 -9.62
CA VAL A 91 -5.25 -12.76 -10.16
C VAL A 91 -6.25 -12.96 -11.29
N THR A 92 -7.44 -12.36 -11.18
CA THR A 92 -8.46 -12.41 -12.24
C THR A 92 -8.04 -11.63 -13.48
N ALA A 93 -7.44 -10.45 -13.31
CA ALA A 93 -6.91 -9.64 -14.39
C ALA A 93 -5.76 -10.34 -15.12
N GLU A 94 -4.85 -10.98 -14.38
CA GLU A 94 -3.76 -11.78 -14.93
C GLU A 94 -4.27 -12.98 -15.74
N LYS A 95 -5.31 -13.67 -15.26
CA LYS A 95 -5.98 -14.76 -16.00
C LYS A 95 -6.63 -14.28 -17.30
N LYS A 96 -7.24 -13.07 -17.31
CA LYS A 96 -7.77 -12.47 -18.55
C LYS A 96 -6.66 -12.11 -19.53
N ARG A 97 -5.54 -11.60 -19.03
CA ARG A 97 -4.36 -11.22 -19.84
C ARG A 97 -3.71 -12.44 -20.52
N HIS A 98 -3.62 -13.59 -19.83
CA HIS A 98 -3.15 -14.84 -20.40
C HIS A 98 -4.11 -15.47 -21.42
N LYS A 99 -5.43 -15.40 -21.19
CA LYS A 99 -6.43 -15.92 -22.14
C LYS A 99 -6.50 -15.12 -23.45
N SER A 100 -6.11 -13.83 -23.42
CA SER A 100 -6.08 -13.00 -24.63
C SER A 100 -4.88 -13.27 -25.53
N HIS A 101 -3.83 -13.94 -25.02
CA HIS A 101 -2.60 -14.22 -25.78
C HIS A 101 -2.62 -15.60 -26.48
N PHE A 102 -3.64 -16.42 -26.23
CA PHE A 102 -3.81 -17.74 -26.87
C PHE A 102 -4.88 -17.74 -27.98
N LYS A 103 -5.28 -16.55 -28.45
CA LYS A 103 -6.25 -16.39 -29.55
C LYS A 103 -5.66 -15.51 -30.63
N LYS A 104 -4.62 -16.00 -31.30
CA LYS A 104 -4.20 -15.62 -32.65
C LYS A 104 -3.51 -16.82 -33.30
#